data_AF-A0A7I7UN64-F1
#
_entry.id   AF-A0A7I7UN64-F1
#
_cell.length_a   1.000
_cell.length_b   1.000
_cell.length_c   1.000
_cell.angle_alpha   90.00
_cell.angle_beta   90.00
_cell.angle_gamma   90.00
#
_symmetry.space_group_name_H-M   'P 1'
#
loop_
_entity.id
_entity.type
_entity.pdbx_description
1 polymer ?
#
loop_
_entity_poly.entity_id
_entity_poly.type
_entity_poly.pdbx_seq_one_letter_code
_entity_poly.pdbx_strand_id
1 'polypeptide(L)'
;MDHIMARRSDITGKLIRDGVAAVIAASGRTARVKTLDETAYRAALWDKLDEEVEELRRASNPNDVLEEAADILEVLVSIAETHGHTIDGLLRTAAMKRAERGRFRNRLWLSAEGPQ
;
A
#
# COMPACT_ATOMS: atom_id res chain seq x y z
N MET A 1 7.45 41.92 -20.90
CA MET A 1 7.43 40.70 -21.74
C MET A 1 7.30 39.53 -20.78
N ASP A 2 6.06 39.12 -20.58
CA ASP A 2 5.68 38.05 -19.68
C ASP A 2 6.24 36.71 -20.18
N HIS A 3 7.06 36.07 -19.37
CA HIS A 3 7.25 34.63 -19.44
C HIS A 3 6.76 34.03 -18.13
N ILE A 4 5.44 33.89 -18.06
CA ILE A 4 4.74 33.00 -17.14
C ILE A 4 5.27 31.60 -17.45
N MET A 5 6.32 31.16 -16.75
CA MET A 5 6.61 29.73 -16.65
C MET A 5 5.50 29.14 -15.78
N ALA A 6 4.58 28.50 -16.47
CA ALA A 6 3.46 27.76 -15.93
C ALA A 6 3.85 26.98 -14.67
N ARG A 7 3.04 27.13 -13.63
CA ARG A 7 2.89 26.13 -12.56
C ARG A 7 2.81 24.75 -13.22
N ARG A 8 3.84 23.93 -13.10
CA ARG A 8 3.73 22.48 -13.29
C ARG A 8 2.95 21.94 -12.08
N SER A 9 1.64 22.16 -12.06
CA SER A 9 0.76 21.32 -11.26
C SER A 9 0.66 19.96 -11.96
N ASP A 10 0.67 18.89 -11.16
CA ASP A 10 0.14 17.56 -11.51
C ASP A 10 1.06 16.58 -12.26
N ILE A 11 2.28 16.32 -11.74
CA ILE A 11 3.01 15.06 -12.00
C ILE A 11 3.19 14.27 -10.71
N THR A 12 2.10 13.99 -10.00
CA THR A 12 2.07 12.98 -8.93
C THR A 12 0.91 12.05 -9.23
N GLY A 13 1.18 11.01 -10.02
CA GLY A 13 0.22 9.92 -10.23
C GLY A 13 0.36 8.89 -9.11
N LYS A 14 -0.70 8.12 -8.87
CA LYS A 14 -0.67 6.99 -7.93
C LYS A 14 -1.26 5.74 -8.56
N LEU A 15 -0.90 4.58 -8.03
CA LEU A 15 -1.54 3.32 -8.39
C LEU A 15 -2.98 3.34 -7.85
N ILE A 16 -3.94 2.92 -8.67
CA ILE A 16 -5.36 2.82 -8.30
C ILE A 16 -5.85 1.40 -8.54
N ARG A 17 -6.87 0.97 -7.79
CA ARG A 17 -7.60 -0.26 -8.08
C ARG A 17 -8.41 -0.11 -9.37
N ASP A 18 -8.63 -1.21 -10.08
CA ASP A 18 -9.28 -1.24 -11.41
C ASP A 18 -10.62 -0.50 -11.45
N GLY A 19 -11.44 -0.62 -10.39
CA GLY A 19 -12.75 0.00 -10.30
C GLY A 19 -12.74 1.51 -10.04
N VAL A 20 -11.62 2.10 -9.61
CA VAL A 20 -11.56 3.50 -9.16
C VAL A 20 -11.82 4.46 -10.31
N ALA A 21 -11.32 4.17 -11.51
CA ALA A 21 -11.55 5.02 -12.68
C ALA A 21 -13.04 5.17 -13.00
N ALA A 22 -13.79 4.06 -12.92
CA ALA A 22 -15.23 4.04 -13.15
C ALA A 22 -15.99 4.82 -12.05
N VAL A 23 -15.59 4.68 -10.79
CA VAL A 23 -16.17 5.43 -9.66
C VAL A 23 -15.93 6.94 -9.84
N ILE A 24 -14.74 7.36 -10.27
CA ILE A 24 -14.44 8.78 -10.54
C ILE A 24 -15.34 9.30 -11.66
N ALA A 25 -15.47 8.56 -12.76
CA ALA A 25 -16.34 8.95 -13.88
C ALA A 25 -17.80 9.07 -13.46
N ALA A 26 -18.31 8.14 -12.65
CA ALA A 26 -19.67 8.17 -12.12
C ALA A 26 -19.94 9.39 -11.24
N SER A 27 -18.90 9.96 -10.60
CA SER A 27 -18.99 11.21 -9.84
C SER A 27 -18.96 12.49 -10.71
N GLY A 28 -18.98 12.36 -12.04
CA GLY A 28 -18.90 13.50 -12.97
C GLY A 28 -17.50 14.11 -13.12
N ARG A 29 -16.47 13.47 -12.55
CA ARG A 29 -15.06 13.90 -12.64
C ARG A 29 -14.34 13.10 -13.73
N THR A 30 -13.28 13.68 -14.31
CA THR A 30 -12.43 13.02 -15.31
C THR A 30 -11.10 12.59 -14.69
N ALA A 31 -10.70 11.34 -14.94
CA ALA A 31 -9.38 10.82 -14.56
C ALA A 31 -8.60 10.44 -15.81
N ARG A 32 -7.31 10.84 -15.88
CA ARG A 32 -6.39 10.33 -16.89
C ARG A 32 -5.73 9.07 -16.35
N VAL A 33 -6.06 7.93 -16.94
CA VAL A 33 -5.51 6.62 -16.55
C VAL A 33 -4.60 6.11 -17.65
N LYS A 34 -3.51 5.43 -17.27
CA LYS A 34 -2.64 4.66 -18.16
C LYS A 34 -2.34 3.32 -17.50
N THR A 35 -2.15 2.29 -18.30
CA THR A 35 -1.61 1.01 -17.83
C THR A 35 -0.09 1.14 -17.67
N LEU A 36 0.44 0.69 -16.53
CA LEU A 36 1.88 0.64 -16.28
C LEU A 36 2.47 -0.63 -16.92
N ASP A 37 3.73 -0.56 -17.35
CA ASP A 37 4.49 -1.78 -17.63
C ASP A 37 4.86 -2.51 -16.33
N GLU A 38 5.38 -3.73 -16.43
CA GLU A 38 5.67 -4.57 -15.27
C GLU A 38 6.67 -3.92 -14.30
N THR A 39 7.72 -3.27 -14.81
CA THR A 39 8.74 -2.63 -13.98
C THR A 39 8.17 -1.44 -13.22
N ALA A 40 7.42 -0.56 -13.93
CA ALA A 40 6.78 0.59 -13.34
C ALA A 40 5.66 0.18 -12.36
N TYR A 41 4.93 -0.90 -12.66
CA TYR A 41 3.91 -1.46 -11.77
C TYR A 41 4.51 -1.95 -10.45
N ARG A 42 5.59 -2.73 -10.52
CA ARG A 42 6.30 -3.22 -9.31
C ARG A 42 6.80 -2.08 -8.43
N ALA A 43 7.33 -1.01 -9.02
CA ALA A 43 7.73 0.18 -8.28
C ALA A 43 6.51 0.88 -7.64
N ALA A 44 5.45 1.08 -8.41
CA ALA A 44 4.23 1.73 -7.94
C ALA A 44 3.52 0.96 -6.82
N LEU A 45 3.66 -0.37 -6.74
CA LEU A 45 3.16 -1.17 -5.61
C LEU A 45 3.87 -0.84 -4.29
N TRP A 46 5.17 -0.55 -4.32
CA TRP A 46 5.91 -0.14 -3.12
C TRP A 46 5.55 1.28 -2.71
N ASP A 47 5.46 2.21 -3.67
CA ASP A 47 4.96 3.57 -3.39
C ASP A 47 3.54 3.51 -2.81
N LYS A 48 2.70 2.61 -3.32
CA LYS A 48 1.36 2.38 -2.80
C LYS A 48 1.38 1.81 -1.38
N LEU A 49 2.26 0.85 -1.08
CA LEU A 49 2.40 0.32 0.28
C LEU A 49 2.78 1.43 1.28
N ASP A 50 3.68 2.32 0.90
CA ASP A 50 4.07 3.46 1.73
C ASP A 50 2.90 4.43 1.95
N GLU A 51 2.13 4.76 0.89
CA GLU A 51 0.89 5.57 0.97
C GLU A 51 -0.09 4.97 2.00
N GLU A 52 -0.44 3.69 1.87
CA GLU A 52 -1.44 3.03 2.71
C GLU A 52 -0.95 2.86 4.17
N VAL A 53 0.35 2.62 4.38
CA VAL A 53 0.95 2.57 5.73
C VAL A 53 0.86 3.93 6.41
N GLU A 54 1.07 5.02 5.67
CA GLU A 54 0.89 6.36 6.19
C GLU A 54 -0.58 6.69 6.50
N GLU A 55 -1.51 6.26 5.64
CA GLU A 55 -2.96 6.42 5.87
C GLU A 55 -3.40 5.64 7.12
N LEU A 56 -2.98 4.38 7.27
CA LEU A 56 -3.21 3.58 8.49
C LEU A 56 -2.66 4.25 9.75
N ARG A 57 -1.49 4.92 9.68
CA ARG A 57 -0.91 5.66 10.82
C ARG A 57 -1.73 6.90 11.18
N ARG A 58 -2.42 7.51 10.21
CA ARG A 58 -3.26 8.71 10.39
C ARG A 58 -4.71 8.37 10.77
N ALA A 59 -5.15 7.14 10.51
CA ALA A 59 -6.48 6.65 10.86
C ALA A 59 -6.77 6.86 12.35
N SER A 60 -7.89 7.53 12.65
CA SER A 60 -8.21 7.98 14.01
C SER A 60 -9.33 7.19 14.69
N ASN A 61 -10.08 6.39 13.91
CA ASN A 61 -11.17 5.58 14.41
C ASN A 61 -11.06 4.11 13.94
N PRO A 62 -11.72 3.16 14.62
CA PRO A 62 -11.56 1.73 14.32
C PRO A 62 -11.98 1.30 12.91
N ASN A 63 -12.94 2.00 12.29
CA ASN A 63 -13.39 1.66 10.94
C ASN A 63 -12.33 2.08 9.92
N ASP A 64 -11.82 3.30 10.00
CA ASP A 64 -10.71 3.76 9.15
C ASP A 64 -9.51 2.82 9.29
N VAL A 65 -9.13 2.45 10.53
CA VAL A 65 -8.04 1.50 10.77
C VAL A 65 -8.25 0.16 10.06
N LEU A 66 -9.49 -0.33 10.00
CA LEU A 66 -9.83 -1.57 9.31
C LEU A 66 -9.75 -1.41 7.79
N GLU A 67 -10.24 -0.28 7.25
CA GLU A 67 -10.19 0.03 5.81
C GLU A 67 -8.75 0.12 5.33
N GLU A 68 -7.91 0.95 5.97
CA GLU A 68 -6.51 1.12 5.56
C GLU A 68 -5.70 -0.19 5.75
N ALA A 69 -6.03 -1.00 6.77
CA ALA A 69 -5.42 -2.32 6.93
C ALA A 69 -5.82 -3.30 5.81
N ALA A 70 -7.03 -3.18 5.26
CA ALA A 70 -7.46 -3.97 4.12
C ALA A 70 -6.80 -3.50 2.82
N ASP A 71 -6.57 -2.19 2.66
CA ASP A 71 -5.78 -1.65 1.55
C ASP A 71 -4.33 -2.15 1.59
N ILE A 72 -3.67 -2.13 2.76
CA ILE A 72 -2.33 -2.72 2.92
C ILE A 72 -2.34 -4.21 2.57
N LEU A 73 -3.36 -4.96 2.99
CA LEU A 73 -3.45 -6.39 2.67
C LEU A 73 -3.51 -6.63 1.16
N GLU A 74 -4.30 -5.85 0.42
CA GLU A 74 -4.41 -5.96 -1.04
C GLU A 74 -3.06 -5.67 -1.73
N VAL A 75 -2.34 -4.65 -1.27
CA VAL A 75 -1.00 -4.31 -1.79
C VAL A 75 0.01 -5.42 -1.49
N LEU A 76 0.00 -6.00 -0.29
CA LEU A 76 0.88 -7.12 0.07
C LEU A 76 0.61 -8.37 -0.77
N VAL A 77 -0.67 -8.66 -1.05
CA VAL A 77 -1.06 -9.75 -1.95
C VAL A 77 -0.51 -9.49 -3.36
N SER A 78 -0.74 -8.29 -3.90
CA SER A 78 -0.25 -7.89 -5.22
C SER A 78 1.28 -7.99 -5.32
N ILE A 79 2.01 -7.50 -4.31
CA ILE A 79 3.47 -7.63 -4.24
C ILE A 79 3.90 -9.10 -4.24
N ALA A 80 3.25 -9.96 -3.46
CA ALA A 80 3.55 -11.38 -3.41
C ALA A 80 3.33 -12.06 -4.77
N GLU A 81 2.25 -11.73 -5.47
CA GLU A 81 1.94 -12.24 -6.82
C GLU A 81 3.00 -11.83 -7.84
N THR A 82 3.50 -10.60 -7.78
CA THR A 82 4.63 -10.19 -8.64
C THR A 82 5.90 -11.02 -8.36
N HIS A 83 6.05 -11.62 -7.18
CA HIS A 83 7.17 -12.51 -6.84
C HIS A 83 6.86 -14.00 -7.07
N GLY A 84 5.76 -14.32 -7.75
CA GLY A 84 5.38 -15.70 -8.06
C GLY A 84 4.76 -16.46 -6.89
N HIS A 85 4.23 -15.75 -5.90
CA HIS A 85 3.53 -16.34 -4.76
C HIS A 85 2.03 -16.11 -4.85
N THR A 86 1.24 -17.02 -4.30
CA THR A 86 -0.21 -16.85 -4.15
C THR A 86 -0.56 -16.33 -2.77
N ILE A 87 -1.76 -15.75 -2.62
CA ILE A 87 -2.31 -15.40 -1.30
C ILE A 87 -2.29 -16.58 -0.34
N ASP A 88 -2.64 -17.80 -0.79
CA ASP A 88 -2.58 -18.99 0.04
C ASP A 88 -1.15 -19.32 0.50
N GLY A 89 -0.16 -19.13 -0.37
CA GLY A 89 1.26 -19.28 -0.03
C GLY A 89 1.71 -18.27 1.03
N LEU A 90 1.30 -17.02 0.89
CA LEU A 90 1.56 -15.96 1.87
C LEU A 90 0.92 -16.27 3.22
N LEU A 91 -0.36 -16.67 3.24
CA LEU A 91 -1.10 -17.00 4.46
C LEU A 91 -0.53 -18.24 5.17
N ARG A 92 -0.14 -19.28 4.42
CA ARG A 92 0.56 -20.45 4.98
C ARG A 92 1.88 -20.06 5.63
N THR A 93 2.68 -19.23 4.95
CA THR A 93 3.96 -18.74 5.49
C THR A 93 3.76 -17.93 6.77
N ALA A 94 2.74 -17.06 6.81
CA ALA A 94 2.38 -16.30 8.01
C ALA A 94 1.89 -17.21 9.16
N ALA A 95 1.16 -18.28 8.86
CA ALA A 95 0.72 -19.26 9.84
C ALA A 95 1.89 -20.07 10.44
N MET A 96 2.85 -20.51 9.60
CA MET A 96 4.06 -21.21 10.06
C MET A 96 4.90 -20.34 11.00
N LYS A 97 5.24 -19.10 10.58
CA LYS A 97 5.99 -18.15 11.43
C LYS A 97 5.33 -17.93 12.79
N ARG A 98 4.00 -17.92 12.80
CA ARG A 98 3.19 -17.75 14.00
C ARG A 98 3.19 -18.98 14.92
N ALA A 99 3.20 -20.17 14.35
CA ALA A 99 3.34 -21.40 15.13
C ALA A 99 4.75 -21.50 15.74
N GLU A 100 5.78 -21.16 14.98
CA GLU A 100 7.18 -21.23 15.39
C GLU A 100 7.59 -20.13 16.38
N ARG A 101 7.12 -18.89 16.16
CA ARG A 101 7.64 -17.68 16.83
C ARG A 101 6.58 -16.93 17.63
N GLY A 102 5.34 -17.42 17.63
CA GLY A 102 4.21 -16.78 18.30
C GLY A 102 3.63 -15.58 17.53
N ARG A 103 2.84 -14.77 18.24
CA ARG A 103 2.21 -13.53 17.73
C ARG A 103 2.63 -12.36 18.61
N PHE A 104 2.33 -11.15 18.17
CA PHE A 104 2.53 -9.92 18.96
C PHE A 104 1.58 -9.75 20.16
N ARG A 105 0.86 -10.80 20.61
CA ARG A 105 -0.10 -10.72 21.73
C ARG A 105 0.56 -10.47 23.08
N ASN A 106 1.80 -10.90 23.25
CA ASN A 106 2.56 -10.72 24.50
C ASN A 106 3.16 -9.30 24.65
N ARG A 107 3.03 -8.42 23.64
CA ARG A 107 3.51 -7.03 23.67
C ARG A 107 4.99 -6.88 24.07
N LEU A 108 5.82 -7.83 23.62
CA LEU A 108 7.25 -7.86 23.95
C LEU A 108 7.99 -6.80 23.14
N TRP A 109 8.87 -6.05 23.80
CA TRP A 109 9.83 -5.13 23.18
C TRP A 109 11.25 -5.61 23.49
N LEU A 110 12.10 -5.68 22.47
CA LEU A 110 13.51 -6.08 22.63
C LEU A 110 14.40 -4.84 22.56
N SER A 111 15.17 -4.58 23.61
CA SER A 111 16.25 -3.59 23.62
C SER A 111 17.60 -4.30 23.80
N ALA A 112 18.61 -3.91 23.03
CA ALA A 112 19.98 -4.25 23.37
C ALA A 112 20.42 -3.37 24.54
N GLU A 113 20.83 -3.96 25.65
CA GLU A 113 21.59 -3.21 26.65
C GLU A 113 22.99 -2.95 26.07
N GLY A 114 23.41 -1.68 26.02
CA GLY A 114 24.83 -1.36 25.80
C GLY A 114 25.66 -1.91 26.97
N PRO A 115 26.96 -2.20 26.78
CA PRO A 115 27.80 -2.69 27.89
C PRO A 115 27.75 -1.70 29.07
N GLN A 116 27.57 -2.23 30.28
CA GLN A 116 27.63 -1.50 31.56
C GLN A 116 29.03 -0.94 31.84
#